data_AF-A0A9Q7SB04-F1
#
_entry.id   AF-A0A9Q7SB04-F1
#
_cell.length_a   1.000
_cell.length_b   1.000
_cell.length_c   1.000
_cell.angle_alpha   90.00
_cell.angle_beta   90.00
_cell.angle_gamma   90.00
#
_symmetry.space_group_name_H-M   'P 1'
#
loop_
_entity.id
_entity.type
_entity.pdbx_description
1 polymer ?
#
loop_
_entity_poly.entity_id
_entity_poly.type
_entity_poly.pdbx_seq_one_letter_code
_entity_poly.pdbx_strand_id
1 'polypeptide(L)'
;MIAPERRTRADIIAAAVIAVVVAVTGTTIWWTSDARATVSRPAAGDIKRPASATRVPDSVRELWSTASAATKGPVIASGAVVSADGHDVVAHDPATGAQLWSYARRNLDLCGAIGFIDDAVAVYRDARGCGQVTMIDGQTGRRGALRSSANDSKVSLSTDGTYVLALGSTRLELWRSDMVRTLEYGRVVAPLNANSQPRVDCTLKSGAVGASVLAVLETCPQDPTLRLTLQKPTPKDNDKPEELYSAVLPGVERGSAAKVLAVADTRSAVYLPGTRNELVVFDDRGMRVGATVLPGEIAQTNAAAQAGDVVTWWTGSQVLVLSASDLSYRFVLPTTTKPLGPGTNMAGELLIPVEGGVDVFNMTTGEFRKSIAVQRNPADEKSPVISAVVGNTLVEQRGSQIFALG
;
A
#
# COMPACT_ATOMS: atom_id res chain seq x y z
N MET A 1 -1.08 55.14 27.50
CA MET A 1 -0.50 55.00 26.16
C MET A 1 0.61 56.01 26.02
N ILE A 2 1.84 55.57 25.81
CA ILE A 2 3.00 56.47 25.64
C ILE A 2 2.76 57.31 24.37
N ALA A 3 2.98 58.62 24.45
CA ALA A 3 2.82 59.50 23.30
C ALA A 3 3.89 59.17 22.24
N PRO A 4 3.53 59.00 20.96
CA PRO A 4 4.51 58.70 19.92
C PRO A 4 5.51 59.84 19.77
N GLU A 5 6.79 59.49 19.71
CA GLU A 5 7.93 60.42 19.62
C GLU A 5 7.89 61.31 18.36
N ARG A 6 7.16 60.87 17.32
CA ARG A 6 6.82 61.63 16.11
C ARG A 6 5.48 61.14 15.55
N ARG A 7 4.56 62.05 15.23
CA ARG A 7 3.25 61.74 14.61
C ARG A 7 2.96 62.67 13.44
N THR A 8 3.62 62.45 12.31
CA THR A 8 3.30 63.17 11.06
C THR A 8 2.20 62.45 10.27
N ARG A 9 1.59 63.14 9.29
CA ARG A 9 0.62 62.50 8.36
C ARG A 9 1.26 61.34 7.60
N ALA A 10 2.54 61.46 7.24
CA ALA A 10 3.30 60.41 6.57
C ALA A 10 3.46 59.18 7.46
N ASP A 11 3.75 59.34 8.75
CA ASP A 11 3.87 58.23 9.71
C ASP A 11 2.55 57.48 9.87
N ILE A 12 1.41 58.21 9.92
CA ILE A 12 0.07 57.60 10.00
C ILE A 12 -0.26 56.83 8.72
N ILE A 13 0.04 57.38 7.54
CA ILE A 13 -0.17 56.69 6.25
C ILE A 13 0.71 55.43 6.19
N ALA A 14 1.99 55.53 6.53
CA ALA A 14 2.90 54.40 6.54
C ALA A 14 2.43 53.30 7.50
N ALA A 15 2.06 53.65 8.73
CA ALA A 15 1.52 52.70 9.70
C ALA A 15 0.21 52.04 9.22
N ALA A 16 -0.70 52.81 8.61
CA ALA A 16 -1.94 52.29 8.04
C ALA A 16 -1.66 51.33 6.87
N VAL A 17 -0.73 51.66 5.98
CA VAL A 17 -0.31 50.79 4.87
C VAL A 17 0.30 49.49 5.41
N ILE A 18 1.19 49.56 6.39
CA ILE A 18 1.78 48.36 7.02
C ILE A 18 0.68 47.50 7.65
N ALA A 19 -0.26 48.09 8.38
CA ALA A 19 -1.38 47.36 8.98
C ALA A 19 -2.24 46.65 7.92
N VAL A 20 -2.54 47.31 6.80
CA VAL A 20 -3.27 46.70 5.67
C VAL A 20 -2.46 45.57 5.05
N VAL A 21 -1.16 45.75 4.81
CA VAL A 21 -0.29 44.69 4.27
C VAL A 21 -0.27 43.48 5.19
N VAL A 22 -0.07 43.67 6.50
CA VAL A 22 -0.09 42.60 7.49
C VAL A 22 -1.44 41.87 7.50
N ALA A 23 -2.55 42.62 7.46
CA ALA A 23 -3.89 42.02 7.43
C ALA A 23 -4.13 41.21 6.15
N VAL A 24 -3.74 41.72 4.99
CA VAL A 24 -3.89 41.04 3.69
C VAL A 24 -3.00 39.80 3.62
N THR A 25 -1.73 39.91 4.01
CA THR A 25 -0.80 38.78 4.03
C THR A 25 -1.25 37.70 5.01
N GLY A 26 -1.64 38.08 6.23
CA GLY A 26 -2.17 37.15 7.23
C GLY A 26 -3.44 36.44 6.76
N THR A 27 -4.38 37.18 6.16
CA THR A 27 -5.62 36.59 5.60
C THR A 27 -5.32 35.64 4.45
N THR A 28 -4.40 36.02 3.55
CA THR A 28 -3.99 35.18 2.42
C THR A 28 -3.35 33.88 2.91
N ILE A 29 -2.40 33.97 3.85
CA ILE A 29 -1.74 32.80 4.46
C ILE A 29 -2.77 31.89 5.11
N TRP A 30 -3.70 32.45 5.90
CA TRP A 30 -4.74 31.64 6.53
C TRP A 30 -5.66 30.96 5.50
N TRP A 31 -6.07 31.70 4.47
CA TRP A 31 -6.97 31.20 3.42
C TRP A 31 -6.35 30.07 2.60
N THR A 32 -5.05 30.12 2.33
CA THR A 32 -4.32 29.10 1.57
C THR A 32 -3.63 28.05 2.44
N SER A 33 -3.75 28.15 3.77
CA SER A 33 -3.03 27.25 4.69
C SER A 33 -3.56 25.81 4.67
N ASP A 34 -2.61 24.87 4.76
CA ASP A 34 -2.90 23.45 4.98
C ASP A 34 -3.69 23.20 6.27
N ALA A 35 -3.44 24.00 7.31
CA ALA A 35 -4.15 23.91 8.58
C ALA A 35 -5.66 24.13 8.38
N ARG A 36 -6.03 25.13 7.58
CA ARG A 36 -7.44 25.41 7.26
C ARG A 36 -8.05 24.35 6.34
N ALA A 37 -7.29 23.84 5.37
CA ALA A 37 -7.77 22.83 4.43
C ALA A 37 -7.90 21.44 5.05
N THR A 38 -7.37 21.23 6.26
CA THR A 38 -7.43 19.96 6.98
C THR A 38 -8.70 19.86 7.82
N VAL A 39 -9.44 18.78 7.63
CA VAL A 39 -10.56 18.39 8.50
C VAL A 39 -10.17 17.11 9.22
N SER A 40 -10.11 17.17 10.56
CA SER A 40 -9.86 16.01 11.41
C SER A 40 -11.02 15.86 12.37
N ARG A 41 -11.69 14.71 12.32
CA ARG A 41 -12.77 14.31 13.22
C ARG A 41 -12.36 13.00 13.88
N PRO A 42 -11.59 13.05 14.98
CA PRO A 42 -11.27 11.88 15.78
C PRO A 42 -12.56 11.23 16.32
N ALA A 43 -12.44 9.96 16.71
CA ALA A 43 -13.50 9.28 17.43
C ALA A 43 -13.75 9.95 18.79
N ALA A 44 -14.98 9.82 19.31
CA ALA A 44 -15.35 10.37 20.62
C ALA A 44 -14.57 9.74 21.77
N GLY A 45 -14.07 8.52 21.57
CA GLY A 45 -13.19 7.78 22.46
C GLY A 45 -12.57 6.61 21.71
N ASP A 46 -11.88 5.76 22.45
CA ASP A 46 -11.19 4.60 21.90
C ASP A 46 -12.18 3.60 21.30
N ILE A 47 -12.02 3.32 20.00
CA ILE A 47 -12.81 2.31 19.30
C ILE A 47 -12.45 0.93 19.85
N LYS A 48 -13.46 0.09 20.05
CA LYS A 48 -13.27 -1.29 20.49
C LYS A 48 -12.92 -2.18 19.29
N ARG A 49 -11.78 -2.87 19.35
CA ARG A 49 -11.42 -3.89 18.37
C ARG A 49 -12.42 -5.06 18.42
N PRO A 50 -12.99 -5.49 17.27
CA PRO A 50 -13.81 -6.69 17.22
C PRO A 50 -13.02 -7.93 17.63
N ALA A 51 -13.67 -8.87 18.31
CA ALA A 51 -13.06 -10.17 18.58
C ALA A 51 -12.85 -10.94 17.27
N SER A 52 -11.71 -11.62 17.13
CA SER A 52 -11.41 -12.43 15.95
C SER A 52 -12.46 -13.52 15.73
N ALA A 53 -12.80 -13.78 14.47
CA ALA A 53 -13.68 -14.88 14.10
C ALA A 53 -13.13 -16.23 14.60
N THR A 54 -14.01 -17.02 15.19
CA THR A 54 -13.73 -18.40 15.63
C THR A 54 -14.17 -19.45 14.62
N ARG A 55 -14.96 -19.05 13.60
CA ARG A 55 -15.40 -19.91 12.50
C ARG A 55 -15.68 -19.09 11.25
N VAL A 56 -15.62 -19.75 10.10
CA VAL A 56 -16.09 -19.20 8.82
C VAL A 56 -17.62 -19.33 8.75
N PRO A 57 -18.37 -18.25 8.42
CA PRO A 57 -19.82 -18.31 8.31
C PRO A 57 -20.29 -19.27 7.20
N ASP A 58 -21.55 -19.71 7.29
CA ASP A 58 -22.15 -20.63 6.30
C ASP A 58 -22.80 -19.87 5.13
N SER A 59 -23.18 -18.62 5.37
CA SER A 59 -23.67 -17.68 4.38
C SER A 59 -23.26 -16.26 4.78
N VAL A 60 -23.18 -15.37 3.80
CA VAL A 60 -22.96 -13.94 4.03
C VAL A 60 -23.93 -13.14 3.17
N ARG A 61 -24.17 -11.90 3.57
CA ARG A 61 -24.83 -10.89 2.73
C ARG A 61 -24.05 -9.59 2.77
N GLU A 62 -24.26 -8.74 1.78
CA GLU A 62 -23.77 -7.36 1.86
C GLU A 62 -24.40 -6.64 3.06
N LEU A 63 -23.56 -6.04 3.88
CA LEU A 63 -23.93 -5.20 5.01
C LEU A 63 -23.93 -3.73 4.59
N TRP A 64 -22.86 -3.30 3.93
CA TRP A 64 -22.66 -1.95 3.43
C TRP A 64 -21.53 -1.92 2.39
N SER A 65 -21.51 -0.85 1.61
CA SER A 65 -20.45 -0.55 0.64
C SER A 65 -20.14 0.94 0.58
N THR A 66 -18.91 1.29 0.20
CA THR A 66 -18.47 2.68 0.04
C THR A 66 -17.35 2.81 -0.99
N ALA A 67 -17.14 4.02 -1.50
CA ALA A 67 -16.03 4.34 -2.40
C ALA A 67 -14.68 4.29 -1.68
N SER A 68 -13.65 3.80 -2.36
CA SER A 68 -12.28 3.68 -1.87
C SER A 68 -11.28 3.63 -3.03
N ALA A 69 -11.35 4.61 -3.95
CA ALA A 69 -10.52 4.62 -5.16
C ALA A 69 -9.01 4.74 -4.89
N ALA A 70 -8.61 5.21 -3.70
CA ALA A 70 -7.21 5.38 -3.31
C ALA A 70 -6.62 4.17 -2.56
N THR A 71 -7.34 3.05 -2.42
CA THR A 71 -6.81 1.80 -1.86
C THR A 71 -6.65 0.74 -2.95
N LYS A 72 -5.73 -0.21 -2.75
CA LYS A 72 -5.55 -1.38 -3.65
C LYS A 72 -6.17 -2.67 -3.10
N GLY A 73 -6.58 -2.63 -1.85
CA GLY A 73 -7.20 -3.71 -1.08
C GLY A 73 -7.77 -3.13 0.20
N PRO A 74 -8.55 -3.90 0.98
CA PRO A 74 -9.15 -3.40 2.20
C PRO A 74 -8.08 -2.91 3.18
N VAL A 75 -8.24 -1.69 3.69
CA VAL A 75 -7.37 -1.13 4.72
C VAL A 75 -7.99 -1.36 6.08
N ILE A 76 -7.27 -2.04 6.96
CA ILE A 76 -7.71 -2.29 8.33
C ILE A 76 -6.79 -1.52 9.27
N ALA A 77 -7.37 -0.74 10.18
CA ALA A 77 -6.64 0.02 11.20
C ALA A 77 -7.32 -0.18 12.55
N SER A 78 -6.63 -0.84 13.50
CA SER A 78 -7.12 -1.14 14.86
C SER A 78 -8.51 -1.80 14.93
N GLY A 79 -8.90 -2.56 13.91
CA GLY A 79 -10.20 -3.24 13.85
C GLY A 79 -11.34 -2.42 13.23
N ALA A 80 -11.05 -1.25 12.66
CA ALA A 80 -11.95 -0.55 11.76
C ALA A 80 -11.62 -0.83 10.30
N VAL A 81 -12.63 -0.75 9.42
CA VAL A 81 -12.44 -0.79 7.97
C VAL A 81 -12.24 0.64 7.48
N VAL A 82 -11.14 0.93 6.82
CA VAL A 82 -10.81 2.27 6.33
C VAL A 82 -11.03 2.36 4.84
N SER A 83 -11.82 3.35 4.42
CA SER A 83 -11.95 3.76 3.02
C SER A 83 -11.07 4.98 2.74
N ALA A 84 -10.61 5.11 1.50
CA ALA A 84 -9.88 6.29 1.06
C ALA A 84 -10.29 6.69 -0.36
N ASP A 85 -10.86 7.89 -0.51
CA ASP A 85 -11.43 8.36 -1.77
C ASP A 85 -11.29 9.89 -1.90
N GLY A 86 -10.88 10.39 -3.06
CA GLY A 86 -10.66 11.81 -3.29
C GLY A 86 -9.62 12.41 -2.34
N HIS A 87 -10.10 13.05 -1.27
CA HIS A 87 -9.29 13.70 -0.22
C HIS A 87 -9.45 13.04 1.15
N ASP A 88 -10.42 12.14 1.28
CA ASP A 88 -10.97 11.67 2.53
C ASP A 88 -10.43 10.28 2.87
N VAL A 89 -10.09 10.08 4.13
CA VAL A 89 -9.76 8.80 4.75
C VAL A 89 -10.70 8.61 5.92
N VAL A 90 -11.53 7.58 5.86
CA VAL A 90 -12.66 7.40 6.79
C VAL A 90 -12.62 5.99 7.35
N ALA A 91 -12.67 5.87 8.68
CA ALA A 91 -12.87 4.58 9.33
C ALA A 91 -14.36 4.30 9.54
N HIS A 92 -14.72 3.05 9.28
CA HIS A 92 -16.06 2.52 9.38
C HIS A 92 -16.10 1.35 10.36
N ASP A 93 -17.19 1.28 11.11
CA ASP A 93 -17.54 0.08 11.85
C ASP A 93 -17.75 -1.10 10.87
N PRO A 94 -17.06 -2.25 11.06
CA PRO A 94 -17.13 -3.35 10.10
C PRO A 94 -18.54 -3.93 9.90
N ALA A 95 -19.40 -3.88 10.91
CA ALA A 95 -20.73 -4.49 10.85
C ALA A 95 -21.79 -3.53 10.29
N THR A 96 -21.69 -2.25 10.62
CA THR A 96 -22.75 -1.25 10.35
C THR A 96 -22.37 -0.22 9.29
N GLY A 97 -21.09 -0.05 8.99
CA GLY A 97 -20.59 0.98 8.07
C GLY A 97 -20.58 2.39 8.69
N ALA A 98 -20.99 2.53 9.94
CA ALA A 98 -21.03 3.81 10.64
C ALA A 98 -19.63 4.43 10.70
N GLN A 99 -19.53 5.73 10.38
CA GLN A 99 -18.27 6.45 10.47
C GLN A 99 -17.83 6.55 11.94
N LEU A 100 -16.62 6.07 12.22
CA LEU A 100 -16.01 6.10 13.54
C LEU A 100 -15.08 7.32 13.69
N TRP A 101 -14.28 7.61 12.67
CA TRP A 101 -13.47 8.82 12.55
C TRP A 101 -13.25 9.17 11.07
N SER A 102 -12.87 10.41 10.80
CA SER A 102 -12.48 10.84 9.45
C SER A 102 -11.34 11.84 9.46
N TYR A 103 -10.49 11.76 8.45
CA TYR A 103 -9.43 12.70 8.17
C TYR A 103 -9.46 13.10 6.70
N ALA A 104 -9.35 14.39 6.41
CA ALA A 104 -9.36 14.88 5.04
C ALA A 104 -8.43 16.07 4.87
N ARG A 105 -7.77 16.14 3.72
CA ARG A 105 -7.01 17.30 3.27
C ARG A 105 -7.64 17.86 2.00
N ARG A 106 -8.57 18.80 2.15
CA ARG A 106 -9.43 19.30 1.06
C ARG A 106 -8.68 20.00 -0.07
N ASN A 107 -7.41 20.35 0.14
CA ASN A 107 -6.58 21.01 -0.85
C ASN A 107 -5.64 20.06 -1.60
N LEU A 108 -5.53 18.78 -1.21
CA LEU A 108 -4.62 17.81 -1.84
C LEU A 108 -5.33 16.51 -2.19
N ASP A 109 -5.10 16.00 -3.39
CA ASP A 109 -5.60 14.69 -3.80
C ASP A 109 -4.85 13.56 -3.09
N LEU A 110 -5.57 12.49 -2.74
CA LEU A 110 -4.95 11.24 -2.32
C LEU A 110 -4.19 10.59 -3.49
N CYS A 111 -2.99 10.13 -3.18
CA CYS A 111 -2.23 9.21 -4.02
C CYS A 111 -2.49 7.76 -3.65
N GLY A 112 -2.72 7.50 -2.37
CA GLY A 112 -3.05 6.18 -1.87
C GLY A 112 -3.22 6.16 -0.35
N ALA A 113 -3.87 5.11 0.15
CA ALA A 113 -3.88 4.77 1.56
C ALA A 113 -3.57 3.28 1.77
N ILE A 114 -2.92 2.97 2.89
CA ILE A 114 -2.57 1.60 3.27
C ILE A 114 -2.68 1.43 4.80
N GLY A 115 -2.99 0.21 5.26
CA GLY A 115 -2.95 -0.14 6.68
C GLY A 115 -1.53 -0.48 7.09
N PHE A 116 -1.12 -0.02 8.26
CA PHE A 116 0.21 -0.29 8.78
C PHE A 116 0.12 -0.53 10.28
N ILE A 117 0.21 -1.81 10.67
CA ILE A 117 -0.01 -2.29 12.04
C ILE A 117 -1.43 -1.91 12.51
N ASP A 118 -1.55 -0.86 13.31
CA ASP A 118 -2.78 -0.39 13.94
C ASP A 118 -3.25 0.95 13.36
N ASP A 119 -2.47 1.51 12.43
CA ASP A 119 -2.66 2.82 11.82
C ASP A 119 -3.14 2.72 10.37
N ALA A 120 -3.78 3.79 9.90
CA ALA A 120 -3.94 4.08 8.49
C ALA A 120 -2.87 5.10 8.05
N VAL A 121 -2.17 4.82 6.95
CA VAL A 121 -1.20 5.74 6.35
C VAL A 121 -1.80 6.33 5.08
N ALA A 122 -2.03 7.65 5.10
CA ALA A 122 -2.56 8.41 3.98
C ALA A 122 -1.45 9.18 3.27
N VAL A 123 -1.34 9.03 1.95
CA VAL A 123 -0.36 9.73 1.12
C VAL A 123 -1.07 10.67 0.18
N TYR A 124 -0.78 11.97 0.29
CA TYR A 124 -1.34 13.05 -0.50
C TYR A 124 -0.33 13.62 -1.49
N ARG A 125 -0.86 14.24 -2.54
CA ARG A 125 -0.10 14.87 -3.62
C ARG A 125 0.01 16.38 -3.42
N ASP A 126 1.22 16.90 -3.40
CA ASP A 126 1.47 18.34 -3.53
C ASP A 126 2.28 18.64 -4.81
N ALA A 127 2.78 19.87 -4.94
CA ALA A 127 3.61 20.29 -6.08
C ALA A 127 4.91 19.48 -6.26
N ARG A 128 5.35 18.74 -5.23
CA ARG A 128 6.54 17.89 -5.21
C ARG A 128 6.21 16.41 -5.41
N GLY A 129 4.94 16.06 -5.66
CA GLY A 129 4.47 14.70 -5.89
C GLY A 129 3.78 14.06 -4.67
N CYS A 130 3.68 12.73 -4.69
CA CYS A 130 3.04 11.91 -3.65
C CYS A 130 3.95 11.69 -2.44
N GLY A 131 4.20 12.75 -1.67
CA GLY A 131 5.10 12.70 -0.52
C GLY A 131 4.58 13.35 0.75
N GLN A 132 3.32 13.83 0.77
CA GLN A 132 2.66 14.32 1.98
C GLN A 132 2.02 13.14 2.72
N VAL A 133 2.67 12.64 3.76
CA VAL A 133 2.24 11.45 4.49
C VAL A 133 1.66 11.83 5.85
N THR A 134 0.50 11.28 6.17
CA THR A 134 -0.12 11.36 7.50
C THR A 134 -0.42 9.95 7.99
N MET A 135 0.17 9.57 9.11
CA MET A 135 -0.27 8.40 9.87
C MET A 135 -1.48 8.80 10.75
N ILE A 136 -2.48 7.93 10.81
CA ILE A 136 -3.72 8.13 11.54
C ILE A 136 -3.94 6.91 12.42
N ASP A 137 -3.98 7.14 13.73
CA ASP A 137 -4.25 6.09 14.71
C ASP A 137 -5.63 5.47 14.45
N GLY A 138 -5.66 4.15 14.22
CA GLY A 138 -6.89 3.46 13.85
C GLY A 138 -7.95 3.45 14.95
N GLN A 139 -7.52 3.53 16.22
CA GLN A 139 -8.41 3.43 17.37
C GLN A 139 -9.09 4.76 17.71
N THR A 140 -8.43 5.87 17.44
CA THR A 140 -8.86 7.21 17.85
C THR A 140 -9.08 8.16 16.69
N GLY A 141 -8.53 7.89 15.50
CA GLY A 141 -8.55 8.80 14.36
C GLY A 141 -7.66 10.03 14.53
N ARG A 142 -6.77 10.03 15.52
CA ARG A 142 -5.83 11.13 15.75
C ARG A 142 -4.63 11.00 14.83
N ARG A 143 -4.10 12.15 14.41
CA ARG A 143 -2.87 12.19 13.62
C ARG A 143 -1.68 11.73 14.46
N GLY A 144 -0.92 10.78 13.94
CA GLY A 144 0.37 10.35 14.45
C GLY A 144 1.51 11.04 13.70
N ALA A 145 2.53 10.27 13.36
CA ALA A 145 3.70 10.74 12.64
C ALA A 145 3.35 11.32 11.25
N LEU A 146 4.09 12.37 10.87
CA LEU A 146 3.92 13.08 9.61
C LEU A 146 5.23 13.07 8.84
N ARG A 147 5.15 13.04 7.52
CA ARG A 147 6.30 13.18 6.64
C ARG A 147 5.95 14.02 5.42
N SER A 148 6.93 14.78 4.94
CA SER A 148 6.88 15.48 3.67
C SER A 148 8.17 15.21 2.91
N SER A 149 8.08 14.56 1.75
CA SER A 149 9.23 14.35 0.85
C SER A 149 8.87 14.70 -0.60
N ALA A 150 9.89 14.95 -1.44
CA ALA A 150 9.69 14.96 -2.88
C ALA A 150 9.53 13.52 -3.37
N ASN A 151 8.53 13.27 -4.21
CA ASN A 151 8.27 11.93 -4.74
C ASN A 151 7.75 12.01 -6.18
N ASP A 152 7.45 10.86 -6.77
CA ASP A 152 6.76 10.82 -8.06
C ASP A 152 5.31 11.27 -7.92
N SER A 153 4.73 11.71 -9.04
CA SER A 153 3.32 12.10 -9.07
C SER A 153 2.39 10.91 -8.84
N LYS A 154 2.83 9.67 -8.98
CA LYS A 154 2.04 8.48 -8.64
C LYS A 154 2.93 7.49 -7.92
N VAL A 155 2.39 6.86 -6.88
CA VAL A 155 3.09 5.82 -6.11
C VAL A 155 2.18 4.63 -5.86
N SER A 156 2.78 3.45 -5.79
CA SER A 156 2.16 2.26 -5.21
C SER A 156 2.60 2.12 -3.76
N LEU A 157 1.66 1.78 -2.88
CA LEU A 157 1.94 1.49 -1.48
C LEU A 157 1.92 -0.02 -1.24
N SER A 158 2.87 -0.54 -0.47
CA SER A 158 2.88 -1.90 0.06
C SER A 158 3.59 -1.93 1.42
N THR A 159 3.40 -3.01 2.18
CA THR A 159 4.01 -3.17 3.50
C THR A 159 4.23 -4.64 3.82
N ASP A 160 5.22 -4.92 4.65
CA ASP A 160 5.45 -6.21 5.33
C ASP A 160 5.04 -6.18 6.80
N GLY A 161 4.49 -5.07 7.28
CA GLY A 161 4.25 -4.81 8.70
C GLY A 161 5.42 -4.17 9.44
N THR A 162 6.61 -4.08 8.83
CA THR A 162 7.79 -3.39 9.40
C THR A 162 8.00 -2.03 8.73
N TYR A 163 7.84 -1.98 7.42
CA TYR A 163 8.02 -0.80 6.60
C TYR A 163 6.82 -0.56 5.69
N VAL A 164 6.56 0.71 5.38
CA VAL A 164 5.73 1.11 4.25
C VAL A 164 6.66 1.44 3.09
N LEU A 165 6.47 0.75 1.96
CA LEU A 165 7.12 1.06 0.69
C LEU A 165 6.22 1.96 -0.13
N ALA A 166 6.72 3.15 -0.47
CA ALA A 166 6.13 4.03 -1.47
C ALA A 166 6.98 3.97 -2.75
N LEU A 167 6.48 3.25 -3.75
CA LEU A 167 7.17 2.98 -5.02
C LEU A 167 6.57 3.83 -6.15
N GLY A 168 7.33 4.84 -6.60
CA GLY A 168 7.11 5.54 -7.86
C GLY A 168 7.89 4.91 -9.03
N SER A 169 7.68 5.41 -10.24
CA SER A 169 8.37 4.92 -11.44
C SER A 169 9.84 5.33 -11.55
N THR A 170 10.27 6.35 -10.83
CA THR A 170 11.65 6.88 -10.85
C THR A 170 12.29 6.92 -9.47
N ARG A 171 11.49 6.76 -8.40
CA ARG A 171 11.94 6.89 -7.03
C ARG A 171 11.09 6.04 -6.09
N LEU A 172 11.71 5.49 -5.06
CA LEU A 172 11.03 4.89 -3.93
C LEU A 172 11.51 5.46 -2.60
N GLU A 173 10.65 5.36 -1.59
CA GLU A 173 11.01 5.55 -0.19
C GLU A 173 10.49 4.38 0.67
N LEU A 174 11.26 4.00 1.69
CA LEU A 174 10.81 3.15 2.79
C LEU A 174 10.62 3.98 4.05
N TRP A 175 9.52 3.76 4.75
CA TRP A 175 9.20 4.43 6.01
C TRP A 175 8.95 3.39 7.11
N ARG A 176 9.51 3.61 8.30
CA ARG A 176 9.21 2.80 9.50
C ARG A 176 8.01 3.36 10.28
N SER A 177 7.66 2.77 11.41
CA SER A 177 6.50 3.12 12.27
C SER A 177 6.39 4.59 12.70
N ASP A 178 7.46 5.37 12.71
CA ASP A 178 7.44 6.80 13.03
C ASP A 178 7.54 7.71 11.78
N MET A 179 7.29 7.15 10.59
CA MET A 179 7.42 7.80 9.28
C MET A 179 8.81 8.38 8.99
N VAL A 180 9.83 7.99 9.76
CA VAL A 180 11.22 8.25 9.38
C VAL A 180 11.56 7.38 8.18
N ARG A 181 12.15 8.01 7.16
CA ARG A 181 12.63 7.30 5.99
C ARG A 181 13.91 6.55 6.32
N THR A 182 13.87 5.24 6.12
CA THR A 182 15.03 4.36 6.27
C THR A 182 15.80 4.23 4.97
N LEU A 183 15.13 4.34 3.82
CA LEU A 183 15.76 4.27 2.51
C LEU A 183 15.09 5.23 1.51
N GLU A 184 15.91 5.90 0.74
CA GLU A 184 15.60 6.59 -0.51
C GLU A 184 16.35 5.89 -1.65
N TYR A 185 15.66 5.53 -2.73
CA TYR A 185 16.32 4.94 -3.90
C TYR A 185 15.77 5.48 -5.23
N GLY A 186 16.65 5.76 -6.19
CA GLY A 186 16.33 6.25 -7.54
C GLY A 186 16.59 7.75 -7.70
N ARG A 187 15.66 8.47 -8.34
CA ARG A 187 15.77 9.91 -8.64
C ARG A 187 15.99 10.72 -7.35
N VAL A 188 17.07 11.49 -7.31
CA VAL A 188 17.41 12.42 -6.22
C VAL A 188 17.18 13.85 -6.67
N VAL A 189 16.46 14.64 -5.87
CA VAL A 189 16.27 16.08 -6.08
C VAL A 189 17.31 16.82 -5.24
N ALA A 190 18.19 17.59 -5.87
CA ALA A 190 19.27 18.34 -5.22
C ALA A 190 20.16 17.46 -4.31
N PRO A 191 21.06 16.64 -4.90
CA PRO A 191 21.90 15.71 -4.13
C PRO A 191 22.79 16.46 -3.13
N LEU A 192 22.72 16.07 -1.85
CA LEU A 192 23.61 16.60 -0.81
C LEU A 192 25.05 16.13 -1.05
N ASN A 193 25.20 14.84 -1.35
CA ASN A 193 26.47 14.21 -1.69
C ASN A 193 26.40 13.74 -3.15
N ALA A 194 27.42 14.06 -3.94
CA ALA A 194 27.54 13.48 -5.28
C ALA A 194 27.68 11.95 -5.19
N ASN A 195 27.07 11.24 -6.14
CA ASN A 195 27.16 9.78 -6.26
C ASN A 195 26.76 9.01 -5.00
N SER A 196 25.78 9.51 -4.23
CA SER A 196 25.30 8.82 -3.03
C SER A 196 24.59 7.50 -3.35
N GLN A 197 24.04 7.37 -4.57
CA GLN A 197 23.29 6.19 -5.00
C GLN A 197 23.90 5.56 -6.25
N PRO A 198 23.80 4.22 -6.40
CA PRO A 198 24.36 3.53 -7.55
C PRO A 198 23.61 3.87 -8.85
N ARG A 199 22.31 4.19 -8.76
CA ARG A 199 21.43 4.42 -9.91
C ARG A 199 20.38 5.47 -9.59
N VAL A 200 20.23 6.45 -10.50
CA VAL A 200 19.31 7.59 -10.33
C VAL A 200 18.42 7.84 -11.56
N ASP A 201 18.67 7.10 -12.65
CA ASP A 201 18.04 7.24 -13.97
C ASP A 201 17.31 5.96 -14.43
N CYS A 202 17.17 4.97 -13.54
CA CYS A 202 16.40 3.76 -13.80
C CYS A 202 14.89 3.99 -13.62
N THR A 203 14.11 3.25 -14.40
CA THR A 203 12.66 3.14 -14.20
C THR A 203 12.36 1.96 -13.27
N LEU A 204 11.77 2.23 -12.11
CA LEU A 204 11.35 1.22 -11.15
C LEU A 204 10.01 0.62 -11.59
N LYS A 205 9.94 -0.72 -11.70
CA LYS A 205 8.78 -1.44 -12.25
C LYS A 205 7.93 -2.10 -11.18
N SER A 206 8.58 -2.79 -10.25
CA SER A 206 7.92 -3.54 -9.20
C SER A 206 8.85 -3.62 -8.00
N GLY A 207 8.28 -3.71 -6.80
CA GLY A 207 9.06 -3.92 -5.60
C GLY A 207 8.19 -4.36 -4.44
N ALA A 208 8.82 -5.09 -3.53
CA ALA A 208 8.25 -5.48 -2.26
C ALA A 208 9.35 -5.45 -1.20
N VAL A 209 8.97 -5.16 0.03
CA VAL A 209 9.86 -5.09 1.17
C VAL A 209 9.56 -6.24 2.11
N GLY A 210 10.58 -6.73 2.80
CA GLY A 210 10.49 -7.52 4.01
C GLY A 210 11.44 -6.94 5.06
N ALA A 211 11.46 -7.54 6.25
CA ALA A 211 12.25 -7.00 7.37
C ALA A 211 13.76 -6.84 7.05
N SER A 212 14.31 -7.75 6.25
CA SER A 212 15.76 -7.83 5.97
C SER A 212 16.14 -7.44 4.53
N VAL A 213 15.20 -7.50 3.58
CA VAL A 213 15.45 -7.28 2.15
C VAL A 213 14.38 -6.39 1.53
N LEU A 214 14.80 -5.44 0.70
CA LEU A 214 13.98 -4.78 -0.31
C LEU A 214 14.34 -5.35 -1.68
N ALA A 215 13.37 -5.91 -2.40
CA ALA A 215 13.55 -6.37 -3.76
C ALA A 215 12.91 -5.39 -4.75
N VAL A 216 13.67 -5.02 -5.79
CA VAL A 216 13.24 -4.08 -6.82
C VAL A 216 13.52 -4.67 -8.19
N LEU A 217 12.50 -4.69 -9.03
CA LEU A 217 12.65 -4.87 -10.47
C LEU A 217 12.73 -3.50 -11.14
N GLU A 218 13.80 -3.27 -11.89
CA GLU A 218 14.07 -1.99 -12.51
C GLU A 218 14.61 -2.12 -13.93
N THR A 219 14.43 -1.06 -14.70
CA THR A 219 14.92 -0.94 -16.06
C THR A 219 15.87 0.23 -16.13
N CYS A 220 17.17 -0.02 -16.28
CA CYS A 220 18.17 1.03 -16.41
C CYS A 220 18.53 1.29 -17.88
N PRO A 221 19.00 2.50 -18.27
CA PRO A 221 19.27 2.82 -19.68
C PRO A 221 20.26 1.87 -20.37
N GLN A 222 21.27 1.39 -19.65
CA GLN A 222 22.33 0.53 -20.18
C GLN A 222 22.01 -0.97 -20.14
N ASP A 223 20.91 -1.36 -19.47
CA ASP A 223 20.57 -2.77 -19.31
C ASP A 223 19.77 -3.28 -20.53
N PRO A 224 20.16 -4.41 -21.14
CA PRO A 224 19.43 -5.00 -22.27
C PRO A 224 18.11 -5.66 -21.83
N THR A 225 18.02 -6.10 -20.57
CA THR A 225 16.87 -6.78 -19.98
C THR A 225 16.50 -6.15 -18.63
N LEU A 226 15.44 -6.65 -17.99
CA LEU A 226 15.06 -6.22 -16.66
C LEU A 226 16.14 -6.57 -15.63
N ARG A 227 16.31 -5.76 -14.59
CA ARG A 227 17.26 -5.99 -13.49
C ARG A 227 16.51 -6.33 -12.20
N LEU A 228 17.06 -7.29 -11.45
CA LEU A 228 16.70 -7.50 -10.04
C LEU A 228 17.78 -6.90 -9.16
N THR A 229 17.36 -6.01 -8.27
CA THR A 229 18.22 -5.39 -7.25
C THR A 229 17.64 -5.70 -5.87
N LEU A 230 18.44 -6.33 -5.02
CA LEU A 230 18.14 -6.63 -3.62
C LEU A 230 18.97 -5.71 -2.73
N GLN A 231 18.34 -5.05 -1.78
CA GLN A 231 18.99 -4.01 -0.96
C GLN A 231 18.58 -4.16 0.49
N LYS A 232 19.39 -3.63 1.41
CA LYS A 232 18.97 -3.52 2.81
C LYS A 232 17.87 -2.47 2.95
N PRO A 233 16.77 -2.76 3.66
CA PRO A 233 15.72 -1.77 3.97
C PRO A 233 16.20 -0.59 4.83
N THR A 234 17.27 -0.80 5.60
CA THR A 234 17.86 0.18 6.53
C THR A 234 19.39 0.19 6.38
N PRO A 235 19.92 0.81 5.31
CA PRO A 235 21.37 1.05 5.17
C PRO A 235 21.87 2.00 6.26
N LYS A 236 23.20 2.16 6.36
CA LYS A 236 23.83 3.08 7.32
C LYS A 236 23.38 4.54 7.13
N ASP A 237 23.29 4.99 5.88
CA ASP A 237 22.80 6.33 5.51
C ASP A 237 21.57 6.17 4.60
N ASN A 238 20.45 6.83 4.93
CA ASN A 238 19.19 6.62 4.19
C ASN A 238 19.20 7.09 2.74
N ASP A 239 20.19 7.88 2.33
CA ASP A 239 20.41 8.39 0.98
C ASP A 239 21.52 7.64 0.23
N LYS A 240 22.09 6.59 0.87
CA LYS A 240 23.09 5.69 0.29
C LYS A 240 22.64 4.23 0.41
N PRO A 241 21.88 3.74 -0.58
CA PRO A 241 21.43 2.36 -0.59
C PRO A 241 22.58 1.35 -0.48
N GLU A 242 22.38 0.29 0.32
CA GLU A 242 23.31 -0.83 0.43
C GLU A 242 22.76 -2.02 -0.36
N GLU A 243 23.33 -2.26 -1.55
CA GLU A 243 22.97 -3.41 -2.39
C GLU A 243 23.53 -4.71 -1.80
N LEU A 244 22.65 -5.70 -1.66
CA LEU A 244 23.01 -7.08 -1.33
C LEU A 244 23.32 -7.86 -2.61
N TYR A 245 22.55 -7.58 -3.67
CA TYR A 245 22.69 -8.18 -4.99
C TYR A 245 22.11 -7.25 -6.06
N SER A 246 22.74 -7.17 -7.23
CA SER A 246 22.14 -6.53 -8.40
C SER A 246 22.64 -7.15 -9.70
N ALA A 247 21.72 -7.71 -10.49
CA ALA A 247 22.05 -8.25 -11.81
C ALA A 247 20.89 -8.09 -12.82
N VAL A 248 21.26 -8.02 -14.10
CA VAL A 248 20.28 -8.20 -15.17
C VAL A 248 19.73 -9.62 -15.14
N LEU A 249 18.44 -9.77 -15.45
CA LEU A 249 17.75 -11.05 -15.57
C LEU A 249 17.75 -11.45 -17.06
N PRO A 250 18.57 -12.42 -17.48
CA PRO A 250 18.64 -12.81 -18.88
C PRO A 250 17.28 -13.36 -19.37
N GLY A 251 16.85 -12.94 -20.55
CA GLY A 251 15.60 -13.40 -21.16
C GLY A 251 14.32 -12.76 -20.62
N VAL A 252 14.41 -11.86 -19.63
CA VAL A 252 13.25 -11.14 -19.08
C VAL A 252 13.19 -9.74 -19.70
N GLU A 253 12.30 -9.55 -20.67
CA GLU A 253 12.22 -8.30 -21.42
C GLU A 253 11.91 -7.08 -20.52
N ARG A 254 12.44 -5.92 -20.90
CA ARG A 254 12.30 -4.64 -20.16
C ARG A 254 10.83 -4.20 -19.97
N GLY A 255 9.96 -4.58 -20.90
CA GLY A 255 8.52 -4.27 -20.89
C GLY A 255 7.64 -5.42 -20.40
N SER A 256 8.23 -6.50 -19.91
CA SER A 256 7.49 -7.70 -19.50
C SER A 256 6.65 -7.49 -18.24
N ALA A 257 5.74 -8.42 -17.97
CA ALA A 257 4.88 -8.44 -16.80
C ALA A 257 5.57 -8.96 -15.51
N ALA A 258 6.90 -8.96 -15.48
CA ALA A 258 7.67 -9.43 -14.34
C ALA A 258 7.32 -8.64 -13.07
N LYS A 259 7.25 -9.32 -11.93
CA LYS A 259 6.74 -8.72 -10.69
C LYS A 259 7.38 -9.35 -9.47
N VAL A 260 7.79 -8.51 -8.51
CA VAL A 260 8.09 -8.96 -7.15
C VAL A 260 6.76 -9.18 -6.45
N LEU A 261 6.48 -10.42 -6.05
CA LEU A 261 5.21 -10.82 -5.46
C LEU A 261 5.19 -10.63 -3.95
N ALA A 262 6.28 -11.04 -3.30
CA ALA A 262 6.46 -10.93 -1.85
C ALA A 262 7.95 -11.01 -1.50
N VAL A 263 8.29 -10.48 -0.33
CA VAL A 263 9.58 -10.67 0.33
C VAL A 263 9.32 -11.14 1.75
N ALA A 264 9.96 -12.24 2.15
CA ALA A 264 9.88 -12.79 3.50
C ALA A 264 11.28 -13.01 4.03
N ASP A 265 11.61 -12.33 5.13
CA ASP A 265 12.96 -12.29 5.70
C ASP A 265 14.02 -11.97 4.63
N THR A 266 14.82 -12.96 4.22
CA THR A 266 15.92 -12.86 3.25
C THR A 266 15.55 -13.38 1.87
N ARG A 267 14.30 -13.75 1.62
CA ARG A 267 13.84 -14.37 0.38
C ARG A 267 12.85 -13.51 -0.37
N SER A 268 12.98 -13.50 -1.70
CA SER A 268 12.14 -12.73 -2.60
C SER A 268 11.48 -13.64 -3.64
N ALA A 269 10.15 -13.68 -3.67
CA ALA A 269 9.39 -14.39 -4.69
C ALA A 269 9.13 -13.45 -5.88
N VAL A 270 9.61 -13.83 -7.05
CA VAL A 270 9.56 -13.03 -8.26
C VAL A 270 8.94 -13.85 -9.39
N TYR A 271 7.90 -13.29 -9.99
CA TYR A 271 7.36 -13.79 -11.25
C TYR A 271 8.23 -13.32 -12.41
N LEU A 272 8.74 -14.28 -13.18
CA LEU A 272 9.56 -14.06 -14.37
C LEU A 272 8.85 -14.61 -15.61
N PRO A 273 8.34 -13.75 -16.50
CA PRO A 273 7.85 -14.15 -17.82
C PRO A 273 9.02 -14.48 -18.76
N GLY A 274 8.80 -15.41 -19.70
CA GLY A 274 9.80 -15.82 -20.67
C GLY A 274 9.29 -16.94 -21.59
N THR A 275 10.20 -17.73 -22.15
CA THR A 275 9.82 -18.94 -22.92
C THR A 275 9.03 -19.95 -22.09
N ARG A 276 9.30 -19.98 -20.78
CA ARG A 276 8.46 -20.60 -19.75
C ARG A 276 8.26 -19.58 -18.65
N ASN A 277 7.01 -19.38 -18.25
CA ASN A 277 6.68 -18.56 -17.10
C ASN A 277 7.16 -19.26 -15.83
N GLU A 278 7.90 -18.56 -14.98
CA GLU A 278 8.43 -19.12 -13.74
C GLU A 278 8.12 -18.23 -12.54
N LEU A 279 7.78 -18.88 -11.43
CA LEU A 279 7.88 -18.30 -10.09
C LEU A 279 9.23 -18.68 -9.51
N VAL A 280 10.10 -17.70 -9.27
CA VAL A 280 11.45 -17.92 -8.76
C VAL A 280 11.59 -17.29 -7.38
N VAL A 281 12.13 -18.05 -6.44
CA VAL A 281 12.50 -17.56 -5.12
C VAL A 281 14.00 -17.31 -5.12
N PHE A 282 14.37 -16.06 -4.90
CA PHE A 282 15.75 -15.62 -4.73
C PHE A 282 16.09 -15.48 -3.24
N ASP A 283 17.30 -15.84 -2.83
CA ASP A 283 17.85 -15.40 -1.54
C ASP A 283 18.46 -13.99 -1.64
N ASP A 284 18.98 -13.49 -0.53
CA ASP A 284 19.61 -12.17 -0.39
C ASP A 284 20.92 -12.01 -1.18
N ARG A 285 21.50 -13.12 -1.67
CA ARG A 285 22.70 -13.15 -2.53
C ARG A 285 22.34 -13.27 -4.01
N GLY A 286 21.05 -13.27 -4.35
CA GLY A 286 20.56 -13.42 -5.72
C GLY A 286 20.62 -14.85 -6.26
N MET A 287 20.81 -15.85 -5.39
CA MET A 287 20.75 -17.26 -5.78
C MET A 287 19.31 -17.72 -5.92
N ARG A 288 19.02 -18.49 -6.97
CA ARG A 288 17.72 -19.14 -7.17
C ARG A 288 17.60 -20.33 -6.21
N VAL A 289 16.90 -20.16 -5.10
CA VAL A 289 16.70 -21.21 -4.07
C VAL A 289 15.40 -22.00 -4.28
N GLY A 290 14.52 -21.52 -5.16
CA GLY A 290 13.33 -22.25 -5.60
C GLY A 290 12.88 -21.77 -6.99
N ALA A 291 12.33 -22.67 -7.78
CA ALA A 291 11.74 -22.36 -9.08
C ALA A 291 10.55 -23.27 -9.35
N THR A 292 9.41 -22.67 -9.71
CA THR A 292 8.19 -23.38 -10.11
C THR A 292 7.77 -22.90 -11.49
N VAL A 293 7.67 -23.82 -12.46
CA VAL A 293 7.16 -23.50 -13.79
C VAL A 293 5.65 -23.32 -13.69
N LEU A 294 5.16 -22.24 -14.27
CA LEU A 294 3.75 -21.86 -14.23
C LEU A 294 3.05 -22.28 -15.54
N PRO A 295 1.95 -23.05 -15.47
CA PRO A 295 1.16 -23.35 -16.64
C PRO A 295 0.31 -22.14 -17.04
N GLY A 296 0.18 -21.92 -18.35
CA GLY A 296 -0.74 -20.94 -18.90
C GLY A 296 -0.27 -19.48 -18.83
N GLU A 297 -1.18 -18.60 -19.25
CA GLU A 297 -0.96 -17.16 -19.28
C GLU A 297 -1.23 -16.54 -17.91
N ILE A 298 -0.40 -15.56 -17.53
CA ILE A 298 -0.55 -14.79 -16.30
C ILE A 298 -1.18 -13.44 -16.64
N ALA A 299 -2.30 -13.13 -16.00
CA ALA A 299 -2.99 -11.85 -16.15
C ALA A 299 -2.08 -10.69 -15.76
N GLN A 300 -2.14 -9.59 -16.53
CA GLN A 300 -1.40 -8.35 -16.23
C GLN A 300 -1.80 -7.76 -14.87
N THR A 301 -3.04 -7.98 -14.45
CA THR A 301 -3.60 -7.53 -13.18
C THR A 301 -3.37 -8.50 -12.02
N ASN A 302 -2.55 -9.56 -12.19
CA ASN A 302 -2.27 -10.55 -11.14
C ASN A 302 -1.93 -9.89 -9.79
N ALA A 303 -2.32 -10.54 -8.70
CA ALA A 303 -2.23 -9.97 -7.36
C ALA A 303 -1.83 -11.01 -6.33
N ALA A 304 -0.94 -10.63 -5.43
CA ALA A 304 -0.54 -11.42 -4.28
C ALA A 304 -1.03 -10.75 -2.99
N ALA A 305 -1.44 -11.56 -2.02
CA ALA A 305 -1.81 -11.10 -0.70
C ALA A 305 -1.32 -12.08 0.37
N GLN A 306 -0.91 -11.54 1.51
CA GLN A 306 -0.61 -12.34 2.69
C GLN A 306 -1.91 -12.72 3.39
N ALA A 307 -2.04 -13.99 3.77
CA ALA A 307 -3.17 -14.56 4.48
C ALA A 307 -2.65 -15.44 5.62
N GLY A 308 -2.47 -14.85 6.81
CA GLY A 308 -1.91 -15.57 7.95
C GLY A 308 -0.48 -16.05 7.69
N ASP A 309 -0.26 -17.37 7.71
CA ASP A 309 1.04 -18.02 7.53
C ASP A 309 1.38 -18.34 6.07
N VAL A 310 0.53 -17.93 5.13
CA VAL A 310 0.74 -18.12 3.69
C VAL A 310 0.69 -16.81 2.91
N VAL A 311 1.35 -16.79 1.76
CA VAL A 311 1.15 -15.80 0.71
C VAL A 311 0.39 -16.49 -0.41
N THR A 312 -0.72 -15.91 -0.83
CA THR A 312 -1.49 -16.40 -1.98
C THR A 312 -1.27 -15.50 -3.17
N TRP A 313 -1.05 -16.09 -4.34
CA TRP A 313 -0.86 -15.37 -5.59
C TRP A 313 -1.88 -15.82 -6.61
N TRP A 314 -2.79 -14.92 -6.96
CA TRP A 314 -3.74 -15.11 -8.04
C TRP A 314 -3.12 -14.71 -9.38
N THR A 315 -3.08 -15.66 -10.30
CA THR A 315 -2.45 -15.51 -11.62
C THR A 315 -3.40 -14.98 -12.69
N GLY A 316 -4.71 -14.91 -12.42
CA GLY A 316 -5.74 -14.69 -13.44
C GLY A 316 -6.73 -15.86 -13.53
N SER A 317 -6.21 -17.08 -13.35
CA SER A 317 -6.97 -18.33 -13.51
C SER A 317 -6.74 -19.33 -12.39
N GLN A 318 -5.64 -19.19 -11.64
CA GLN A 318 -5.26 -20.08 -10.54
C GLN A 318 -4.82 -19.26 -9.34
N VAL A 319 -4.79 -19.90 -8.17
CA VAL A 319 -4.20 -19.34 -6.96
C VAL A 319 -3.11 -20.27 -6.46
N LEU A 320 -1.87 -19.78 -6.48
CA LEU A 320 -0.72 -20.46 -5.90
C LEU A 320 -0.58 -20.06 -4.43
N VAL A 321 -0.14 -21.00 -3.61
CA VAL A 321 0.08 -20.81 -2.17
C VAL A 321 1.56 -21.03 -1.84
N LEU A 322 2.14 -20.02 -1.21
CA LEU A 322 3.52 -19.99 -0.74
C LEU A 322 3.54 -19.90 0.79
N SER A 323 4.56 -20.46 1.43
CA SER A 323 4.79 -20.22 2.86
C SER A 323 5.12 -18.73 3.09
N ALA A 324 4.48 -18.06 4.04
CA ALA A 324 4.81 -16.67 4.36
C ALA A 324 6.17 -16.52 5.04
N SER A 325 6.74 -17.59 5.60
CA SER A 325 8.03 -17.55 6.29
C SER A 325 9.23 -17.53 5.36
N ASP A 326 9.15 -18.26 4.24
CA ASP A 326 10.32 -18.54 3.39
C ASP A 326 9.99 -18.61 1.89
N LEU A 327 8.74 -18.28 1.53
CA LEU A 327 8.20 -18.25 0.17
C LEU A 327 8.31 -19.57 -0.60
N SER A 328 8.54 -20.69 0.10
CA SER A 328 8.52 -22.01 -0.52
C SER A 328 7.14 -22.31 -1.11
N TYR A 329 7.13 -22.88 -2.32
CA TYR A 329 5.90 -23.37 -2.96
C TYR A 329 5.28 -24.48 -2.12
N ARG A 330 4.00 -24.31 -1.75
CA ARG A 330 3.23 -25.34 -1.06
C ARG A 330 2.38 -26.13 -2.05
N PHE A 331 1.43 -25.46 -2.68
CA PHE A 331 0.49 -26.07 -3.62
C PHE A 331 -0.22 -25.01 -4.46
N VAL A 332 -0.92 -25.46 -5.51
CA VAL A 332 -1.92 -24.68 -6.24
C VAL A 332 -3.30 -25.13 -5.77
N LEU A 333 -4.20 -24.18 -5.55
CA LEU A 333 -5.54 -24.51 -5.08
C LEU A 333 -6.36 -25.23 -6.15
N PRO A 334 -7.05 -26.34 -5.81
CA PRO A 334 -7.89 -27.08 -6.74
C PRO A 334 -9.23 -26.36 -6.93
N THR A 335 -9.23 -25.24 -7.64
CA THR A 335 -10.43 -24.45 -7.86
C THR A 335 -11.26 -25.02 -9.00
N THR A 336 -12.50 -25.45 -8.71
CA THR A 336 -13.48 -25.85 -9.74
C THR A 336 -14.19 -24.64 -10.35
N THR A 337 -14.28 -23.56 -9.59
CA THR A 337 -14.83 -22.26 -9.98
C THR A 337 -13.69 -21.31 -10.26
N LYS A 338 -13.85 -20.42 -11.25
CA LYS A 338 -12.78 -19.49 -11.61
C LYS A 338 -12.48 -18.52 -10.45
N PRO A 339 -11.23 -18.45 -9.97
CA PRO A 339 -10.85 -17.52 -8.92
C PRO A 339 -10.78 -16.08 -9.44
N LEU A 340 -11.18 -15.14 -8.60
CA LEU A 340 -11.24 -13.70 -8.90
C LEU A 340 -10.14 -12.89 -8.20
N GLY A 341 -9.33 -13.51 -7.34
CA GLY A 341 -8.28 -12.82 -6.60
C GLY A 341 -7.54 -13.72 -5.62
N PRO A 342 -6.54 -13.16 -4.89
CA PRO A 342 -5.83 -13.88 -3.85
C PRO A 342 -6.74 -14.12 -2.63
N GLY A 343 -6.28 -15.00 -1.74
CA GLY A 343 -7.03 -15.40 -0.56
C GLY A 343 -6.80 -14.53 0.68
N THR A 344 -7.69 -14.70 1.65
CA THR A 344 -7.59 -14.12 2.99
C THR A 344 -7.81 -15.19 4.06
N ASN A 345 -7.29 -14.96 5.27
CA ASN A 345 -7.44 -15.90 6.38
C ASN A 345 -8.65 -15.54 7.25
N MET A 346 -9.50 -16.52 7.55
CA MET A 346 -10.56 -16.40 8.55
C MET A 346 -10.60 -17.67 9.39
N ALA A 347 -10.44 -17.54 10.72
CA ALA A 347 -10.55 -18.66 11.66
C ALA A 347 -9.70 -19.89 11.27
N GLY A 348 -8.49 -19.68 10.72
CA GLY A 348 -7.58 -20.75 10.31
C GLY A 348 -7.86 -21.36 8.93
N GLU A 349 -8.91 -20.92 8.25
CA GLU A 349 -9.25 -21.33 6.89
C GLU A 349 -8.84 -20.25 5.88
N LEU A 350 -8.59 -20.67 4.65
CA LEU A 350 -8.24 -19.81 3.52
C LEU A 350 -9.47 -19.56 2.65
N LEU A 351 -9.90 -18.30 2.57
CA LEU A 351 -11.05 -17.85 1.80
C LEU A 351 -10.58 -17.28 0.47
N ILE A 352 -11.09 -17.79 -0.64
CA ILE A 352 -10.72 -17.40 -2.00
C ILE A 352 -11.94 -16.82 -2.70
N PRO A 353 -11.92 -15.56 -3.15
CA PRO A 353 -13.00 -15.03 -3.96
C PRO A 353 -13.04 -15.75 -5.31
N VAL A 354 -14.20 -16.29 -5.67
CA VAL A 354 -14.46 -17.01 -6.92
C VAL A 354 -15.73 -16.46 -7.60
N GLU A 355 -15.93 -16.75 -8.88
CA GLU A 355 -17.19 -16.40 -9.58
C GLU A 355 -18.40 -16.93 -8.79
N GLY A 356 -19.36 -16.05 -8.47
CA GLY A 356 -20.57 -16.39 -7.71
C GLY A 356 -20.39 -16.66 -6.20
N GLY A 357 -19.17 -16.58 -5.64
CA GLY A 357 -18.98 -16.88 -4.22
C GLY A 357 -17.59 -16.68 -3.64
N VAL A 358 -17.36 -17.36 -2.52
CA VAL A 358 -16.07 -17.50 -1.84
C VAL A 358 -15.88 -18.98 -1.53
N ASP A 359 -14.82 -19.58 -2.06
CA ASP A 359 -14.45 -20.94 -1.74
C ASP A 359 -13.55 -20.95 -0.50
N VAL A 360 -13.80 -21.90 0.40
CA VAL A 360 -13.11 -22.06 1.68
C VAL A 360 -12.24 -23.31 1.59
N PHE A 361 -10.96 -23.16 1.88
CA PHE A 361 -9.98 -24.23 1.86
C PHE A 361 -9.24 -24.33 3.17
N ASN A 362 -8.82 -25.54 3.52
CA ASN A 362 -7.87 -25.72 4.59
C ASN A 362 -6.53 -25.06 4.23
N MET A 363 -6.08 -24.14 5.08
CA MET A 363 -4.90 -23.32 4.80
C MET A 363 -3.58 -24.13 4.72
N THR A 364 -3.53 -25.28 5.38
CA THR A 364 -2.34 -26.14 5.42
C THR A 364 -2.31 -27.16 4.28
N THR A 365 -3.44 -27.81 3.99
CA THR A 365 -3.49 -28.93 3.03
C THR A 365 -4.00 -28.52 1.65
N GLY A 366 -4.67 -27.37 1.53
CA GLY A 366 -5.36 -26.96 0.30
C GLY A 366 -6.65 -27.74 0.03
N GLU A 367 -7.12 -28.55 0.99
CA GLU A 367 -8.35 -29.31 0.88
C GLU A 367 -9.57 -28.38 0.86
N PHE A 368 -10.43 -28.53 -0.14
CA PHE A 368 -11.69 -27.79 -0.22
C PHE A 368 -12.62 -28.15 0.95
N ARG A 369 -13.25 -27.15 1.56
CA ARG A 369 -14.17 -27.30 2.70
C ARG A 369 -15.61 -27.02 2.29
N LYS A 370 -15.89 -25.83 1.79
CA LYS A 370 -17.23 -25.37 1.40
C LYS A 370 -17.15 -24.15 0.50
N SER A 371 -18.27 -23.82 -0.15
CA SER A 371 -18.46 -22.56 -0.88
C SER A 371 -19.51 -21.71 -0.17
N ILE A 372 -19.29 -20.40 -0.15
CA ILE A 372 -20.20 -19.40 0.39
C ILE A 372 -20.71 -18.57 -0.78
N ALA A 373 -22.03 -18.54 -1.00
CA ALA A 373 -22.61 -17.74 -2.06
C ALA A 373 -22.43 -16.24 -1.79
N VAL A 374 -21.95 -15.50 -2.79
CA VAL A 374 -21.80 -14.04 -2.74
C VAL A 374 -22.27 -13.47 -4.07
N GLN A 375 -23.27 -12.60 -4.02
CA GLN A 375 -23.74 -11.89 -5.20
C GLN A 375 -22.82 -10.69 -5.46
N ARG A 376 -22.18 -10.66 -6.63
CA ARG A 376 -21.35 -9.54 -7.11
C ARG A 376 -21.92 -9.01 -8.41
N ASN A 377 -21.70 -7.74 -8.68
CA ASN A 377 -21.98 -7.22 -10.01
C ASN A 377 -20.89 -7.73 -10.97
N PRO A 378 -21.21 -8.26 -12.17
CA PRO A 378 -20.19 -8.67 -13.13
C PRO A 378 -19.18 -7.58 -13.49
N ALA A 379 -19.53 -6.30 -13.35
CA ALA A 379 -18.59 -5.19 -13.51
C ALA A 379 -17.45 -5.20 -12.48
N ASP A 380 -17.73 -5.68 -11.27
CA ASP A 380 -16.80 -5.76 -10.13
C ASP A 380 -15.72 -6.84 -10.34
N GLU A 381 -16.01 -7.84 -11.18
CA GLU A 381 -15.16 -9.01 -11.43
C GLU A 381 -14.09 -8.77 -12.52
N LYS A 382 -14.04 -7.56 -13.09
CA LYS A 382 -13.05 -7.17 -14.11
C LYS A 382 -11.66 -6.88 -13.55
N SER A 383 -11.57 -6.66 -12.24
CA SER A 383 -10.32 -6.42 -11.51
C SER A 383 -10.20 -7.46 -10.38
N PRO A 384 -8.99 -7.68 -9.84
CA PRO A 384 -8.80 -8.63 -8.76
C PRO A 384 -9.66 -8.24 -7.56
N VAL A 385 -10.37 -9.21 -6.99
CA VAL A 385 -11.08 -9.06 -5.71
C VAL A 385 -10.07 -9.31 -4.58
N ILE A 386 -9.74 -8.26 -3.81
CA ILE A 386 -8.81 -8.38 -2.67
C ILE A 386 -9.63 -8.40 -1.38
N SER A 387 -9.38 -9.39 -0.53
CA SER A 387 -10.19 -9.60 0.68
C SER A 387 -9.39 -9.44 1.97
N ALA A 388 -10.05 -8.97 3.03
CA ALA A 388 -9.53 -8.93 4.39
C ALA A 388 -10.64 -9.30 5.38
N VAL A 389 -10.27 -9.66 6.60
CA VAL A 389 -11.22 -10.04 7.66
C VAL A 389 -11.06 -9.11 8.85
N VAL A 390 -12.19 -8.64 9.37
CA VAL A 390 -12.25 -7.85 10.60
C VAL A 390 -13.35 -8.39 11.50
N GLY A 391 -12.95 -9.03 12.59
CA GLY A 391 -13.89 -9.77 13.43
C GLY A 391 -14.59 -10.87 12.62
N ASN A 392 -15.92 -10.78 12.52
CA ASN A 392 -16.75 -11.70 11.72
C ASN A 392 -17.09 -11.15 10.32
N THR A 393 -16.61 -9.95 9.98
CA THR A 393 -16.89 -9.32 8.68
C THR A 393 -15.78 -9.68 7.68
N LEU A 394 -16.18 -10.18 6.52
CA LEU A 394 -15.33 -10.29 5.34
C LEU A 394 -15.46 -9.00 4.53
N VAL A 395 -14.34 -8.31 4.28
CA VAL A 395 -14.31 -7.07 3.50
C VAL A 395 -13.66 -7.37 2.16
N GLU A 396 -14.34 -7.01 1.07
CA GLU A 396 -13.83 -7.15 -0.29
C GLU A 396 -13.61 -5.78 -0.93
N GLN A 397 -12.40 -5.55 -1.44
CA GLN A 397 -12.13 -4.48 -2.39
C GLN A 397 -12.42 -4.99 -3.80
N ARG A 398 -13.33 -4.30 -4.49
CA ARG A 398 -13.70 -4.59 -5.87
C ARG A 398 -13.57 -3.29 -6.68
N GLY A 399 -12.50 -3.19 -7.46
CA GLY A 399 -12.16 -1.94 -8.13
C GLY A 399 -11.97 -0.77 -7.15
N SER A 400 -12.77 0.28 -7.33
CA SER A 400 -12.73 1.51 -6.52
C SER A 400 -13.73 1.51 -5.35
N GLN A 401 -14.31 0.37 -4.99
CA GLN A 401 -15.25 0.25 -3.89
C GLN A 401 -14.85 -0.87 -2.92
N ILE A 402 -15.25 -0.71 -1.67
CA ILE A 402 -15.18 -1.76 -0.65
C ILE A 402 -16.58 -2.21 -0.27
N PHE A 403 -16.72 -3.49 0.02
CA PHE A 403 -17.96 -4.16 0.40
C PHE A 403 -17.73 -4.95 1.67
N ALA A 404 -18.54 -4.72 2.69
CA ALA A 404 -18.53 -5.52 3.92
C ALA A 404 -19.60 -6.60 3.84
N LEU A 405 -19.20 -7.83 4.13
CA LEU A 405 -20.02 -9.04 4.08
C LEU A 405 -20.06 -9.69 5.46
N GLY A 406 -21.23 -10.12 5.92
CA GLY A 406 -21.38 -10.84 7.19
C GLY A 406 -22.76 -11.40 7.45
#